data_AF-A0A955TW56-F1
#
_entry.id   AF-A0A955TW56-F1
#
_cell.length_a   1.000
_cell.length_b   1.000
_cell.length_c   1.000
_cell.angle_alpha   90.00
_cell.angle_beta   90.00
_cell.angle_gamma   90.00
#
_symmetry.space_group_name_H-M   'P 1'
#
loop_
_entity.id
_entity.type
_entity.pdbx_description
1 polymer ?
#
loop_
_entity_poly.entity_id
_entity_poly.type
_entity_poly.pdbx_seq_one_letter_code
_entity_poly.pdbx_strand_id
1 'polypeptide(L)'
;MKPKPLLPIKLTIPTLPRVVARERLFYHLDDAQHRSVIWITGPPGSGKTTLAASYLNQQKRKALWYQLDAGDQDPAVWFGFLRQGFSRLAPRSKRPPRR
;
A
#
# COMPACT_ATOMS: atom_id res chain seq x y z
N MET A 1 -27.64 -6.24 3.27
CA MET A 1 -26.17 -6.33 3.06
C MET A 1 -25.48 -5.62 4.22
N LYS A 2 -24.52 -6.24 4.91
CA LYS A 2 -23.75 -5.54 5.97
C LYS A 2 -22.75 -4.57 5.29
N PRO A 3 -22.64 -3.31 5.73
CA PRO A 3 -21.69 -2.37 5.13
C PRO A 3 -20.26 -2.91 5.30
N LYS A 4 -19.47 -2.86 4.23
CA LYS A 4 -18.06 -3.23 4.28
C LYS A 4 -17.34 -2.21 5.18
N PRO A 5 -16.62 -2.64 6.23
CA PRO A 5 -15.97 -1.71 7.14
C PRO A 5 -15.00 -0.79 6.39
N LEU A 6 -15.23 0.52 6.52
CA LEU A 6 -14.39 1.56 5.95
C LEU A 6 -12.96 1.40 6.47
N LEU A 7 -11.98 1.62 5.58
CA LEU A 7 -10.59 1.65 5.99
C LEU A 7 -10.28 2.99 6.65
N PRO A 8 -9.39 3.00 7.65
CA PRO A 8 -8.68 4.22 7.96
C PRO A 8 -7.97 4.73 6.70
N ILE A 9 -7.95 6.05 6.53
CA ILE A 9 -7.35 6.67 5.35
C ILE A 9 -5.87 6.30 5.18
N LYS A 10 -5.15 6.11 6.31
CA LYS A 10 -3.76 5.63 6.35
C LYS A 10 -3.54 4.32 5.61
N LEU A 11 -4.56 3.47 5.56
CA LEU A 11 -4.49 2.13 4.99
C LEU A 11 -5.10 2.05 3.58
N THR A 12 -5.54 3.18 3.03
CA THR A 12 -6.24 3.24 1.74
C THR A 12 -5.29 3.71 0.66
N ILE A 13 -5.13 2.92 -0.41
CA ILE A 13 -4.42 3.37 -1.60
C ILE A 13 -5.19 4.56 -2.19
N PRO A 14 -4.56 5.72 -2.45
CA PRO A 14 -5.24 6.87 -3.01
C PRO A 14 -5.92 6.54 -4.34
N THR A 15 -7.20 6.91 -4.48
CA THR A 15 -7.88 6.85 -5.77
C THR A 15 -7.23 7.87 -6.70
N LEU A 16 -6.66 7.38 -7.80
CA LEU A 16 -6.01 8.24 -8.76
C LEU A 16 -7.03 8.74 -9.80
N PRO A 17 -7.04 10.06 -10.12
CA PRO A 17 -7.76 10.57 -11.28
C PRO A 17 -7.11 10.07 -12.59
N ARG A 18 -7.43 10.66 -13.74
CA ARG A 18 -6.71 10.34 -14.99
C ARG A 18 -5.22 10.64 -14.81
N VAL A 19 -4.40 9.59 -14.78
CA VAL A 19 -2.94 9.64 -14.66
C VAL A 19 -2.34 9.14 -15.96
N VAL A 20 -1.39 9.89 -16.50
CA VAL A 20 -0.55 9.43 -17.62
C VAL A 20 0.47 8.44 -17.08
N ALA A 21 0.55 7.25 -17.67
CA ALA A 21 1.52 6.23 -17.29
C ALA A 21 2.95 6.75 -17.49
N ARG A 22 3.80 6.56 -16.49
CA ARG A 22 5.22 6.94 -16.53
C ARG A 22 6.07 5.69 -16.79
N GLU A 23 5.94 5.11 -17.97
CA GLU A 23 6.55 3.82 -18.35
C GLU A 23 8.04 3.74 -18.03
N ARG A 24 8.80 4.80 -18.31
CA ARG A 24 10.23 4.88 -17.96
C ARG A 24 10.49 4.66 -16.46
N LEU A 25 9.65 5.21 -15.58
CA LEU A 25 9.81 5.04 -14.13
C LEU A 25 9.31 3.67 -13.67
N PHE A 26 8.30 3.11 -14.33
CA PHE A 26 7.86 1.73 -14.05
C PHE A 26 8.96 0.74 -14.37
N TYR A 27 9.66 0.90 -15.49
CA TYR A 27 10.83 0.08 -15.83
C TYR A 27 11.89 0.08 -14.73
N HIS A 28 12.22 1.25 -14.15
CA HIS A 28 13.14 1.32 -13.02
C HIS A 28 12.63 0.62 -11.75
N LEU A 29 11.32 0.64 -11.51
CA LEU A 29 10.70 -0.07 -10.39
C LEU A 29 10.67 -1.58 -10.61
N ASP A 30 10.46 -2.03 -11.84
CA ASP A 30 10.51 -3.43 -12.24
C ASP A 30 11.94 -3.98 -12.11
N ASP A 31 12.95 -3.25 -12.57
CA ASP A 31 14.37 -3.62 -12.41
C ASP A 31 14.78 -3.72 -10.94
N ALA A 32 14.26 -2.83 -10.10
CA ALA A 32 14.51 -2.83 -8.66
C ALA A 32 13.64 -3.83 -7.89
N GLN A 33 12.73 -4.59 -8.51
CA GLN A 33 11.75 -5.41 -7.78
C GLN A 33 12.37 -6.51 -6.90
N HIS A 34 13.61 -6.91 -7.19
CA HIS A 34 14.35 -7.91 -6.41
C HIS A 34 14.99 -7.34 -5.14
N ARG A 35 14.96 -6.00 -4.95
CA ARG A 35 15.44 -5.34 -3.75
C ARG A 35 14.41 -5.47 -2.62
N SER A 36 14.88 -5.60 -1.39
CA SER A 36 14.02 -5.64 -0.20
C SER A 36 13.32 -4.31 0.07
N VAL A 37 13.93 -3.19 -0.35
CA VAL A 37 13.42 -1.83 -0.15
C VAL A 37 13.66 -1.00 -1.40
N ILE A 38 12.64 -0.27 -1.84
CA ILE A 38 12.71 0.75 -2.89
C ILE A 38 12.34 2.09 -2.27
N TRP A 39 13.18 3.11 -2.47
CA TRP A 39 12.95 4.46 -1.96
C TRP A 39 12.63 5.42 -3.11
N ILE A 40 11.45 6.04 -3.09
CA ILE A 40 11.01 7.02 -4.10
C ILE A 40 11.11 8.42 -3.48
N THR A 41 12.07 9.22 -3.97
CA THR A 41 12.29 10.60 -3.52
C THR A 41 12.11 11.61 -4.66
N GLY A 42 11.97 12.88 -4.32
CA GLY A 42 11.83 13.99 -5.26
C GLY A 42 11.06 15.18 -4.67
N PRO A 43 11.03 16.32 -5.37
CA PRO A 43 10.42 17.56 -4.88
C PRO A 43 8.92 17.43 -4.55
N PRO A 44 8.35 18.33 -3.74
CA PRO A 44 6.90 18.46 -3.61
C PRO A 44 6.22 18.57 -4.99
N GLY A 45 5.06 17.94 -5.15
CA GLY A 45 4.34 17.97 -6.44
C GLY A 45 4.90 17.08 -7.56
N SER A 46 6.05 16.42 -7.40
CA SER A 46 6.66 15.58 -8.47
C SER A 46 5.87 14.31 -8.83
N GLY A 47 4.83 13.97 -8.05
CA GLY A 47 3.95 12.82 -8.28
C GLY A 47 4.45 11.50 -7.71
N LYS A 48 5.27 11.50 -6.63
CA LYS A 48 5.79 10.28 -5.97
C LYS A 48 4.68 9.30 -5.57
N THR A 49 3.67 9.81 -4.85
CA THR A 49 2.52 9.02 -4.42
C THR A 49 1.72 8.50 -5.60
N THR A 50 1.53 9.34 -6.62
CA THR A 50 0.87 8.98 -7.88
C THR A 50 1.62 7.88 -8.62
N LEU A 51 2.96 7.94 -8.67
CA LEU A 51 3.81 6.92 -9.28
C LEU A 51 3.65 5.58 -8.57
N ALA A 52 3.77 5.54 -7.24
CA ALA A 52 3.65 4.30 -6.47
C ALA A 52 2.25 3.68 -6.61
N ALA A 53 1.19 4.48 -6.47
CA ALA A 53 -0.18 3.99 -6.60
C ALA A 53 -0.51 3.54 -8.03
N SER A 54 -0.05 4.25 -9.06
CA SER A 54 -0.32 3.88 -10.47
C SER A 54 0.47 2.64 -10.89
N TYR A 55 1.71 2.50 -10.42
CA TYR A 55 2.52 1.31 -10.61
C TYR A 55 1.85 0.07 -10.00
N LEU A 56 1.41 0.15 -8.73
CA LEU A 56 0.72 -0.95 -8.06
C LEU A 56 -0.59 -1.33 -8.77
N ASN A 57 -1.35 -0.34 -9.27
CA ASN A 57 -2.57 -0.57 -10.01
C ASN A 57 -2.30 -1.28 -11.35
N GLN A 58 -1.28 -0.85 -12.10
CA GLN A 58 -0.92 -1.46 -13.39
C GLN A 58 -0.40 -2.90 -13.21
N GLN A 59 0.43 -3.14 -12.20
CA GLN A 59 0.97 -4.45 -11.87
C GLN A 59 -0.07 -5.43 -11.31
N LYS A 60 -1.28 -4.94 -10.97
CA LYS A 60 -2.36 -5.72 -10.33
C LYS A 60 -1.91 -6.46 -9.08
N ARG A 61 -0.90 -5.93 -8.38
CA ARG A 61 -0.33 -6.55 -7.17
C ARG A 61 -1.18 -6.20 -5.96
N LYS A 62 -1.43 -7.20 -5.11
CA LYS A 62 -1.98 -6.95 -3.78
C LYS A 62 -0.91 -6.25 -2.94
N ALA A 63 -1.24 -5.07 -2.43
CA ALA A 63 -0.32 -4.26 -1.65
C ALA A 63 -1.00 -3.72 -0.39
N LEU A 64 -0.21 -3.53 0.66
CA LEU A 64 -0.60 -2.75 1.83
C LEU A 64 -0.12 -1.32 1.61
N TRP A 65 -1.03 -0.36 1.70
CA TRP A 65 -0.67 1.05 1.77
C TRP A 65 -0.62 1.46 3.23
N TYR A 66 0.42 2.21 3.61
CA TYR A 66 0.51 2.80 4.95
C TYR A 66 1.03 4.23 4.81
N GLN A 67 0.22 5.20 5.24
CA GLN A 67 0.65 6.59 5.36
C GLN A 67 1.20 6.82 6.77
N LEU A 68 2.50 7.06 6.86
CA LEU A 68 3.17 7.45 8.10
C LEU A 68 2.87 8.92 8.41
N ASP A 69 2.54 9.21 9.66
CA ASP A 69 2.44 10.57 10.21
C ASP A 69 2.90 10.63 11.67
N ALA A 70 2.79 11.83 12.28
CA ALA A 70 3.24 12.07 13.65
C ALA A 70 2.53 11.22 14.71
N GLY A 71 1.32 10.71 14.43
CA GLY A 71 0.58 9.84 15.33
C GLY A 71 1.15 8.41 15.43
N ASP A 72 2.09 8.05 14.55
CA ASP A 72 2.73 6.72 14.53
C ASP A 72 3.98 6.63 15.42
N GLN A 73 4.24 7.65 16.25
CA GLN A 73 5.33 7.63 17.23
C GLN A 73 5.12 6.61 18.35
N ASP A 74 3.86 6.28 18.67
CA ASP A 74 3.54 5.18 19.58
C ASP A 74 3.55 3.84 18.82
N PRO A 75 4.48 2.92 19.14
CA PRO A 75 4.55 1.61 18.49
C PRO A 75 3.25 0.83 18.59
N ALA A 76 2.49 0.95 19.69
CA ALA A 76 1.23 0.24 19.87
C ALA A 76 0.17 0.67 18.84
N VAL A 77 0.09 1.98 18.57
CA VAL A 77 -0.79 2.56 17.55
C VAL A 77 -0.37 2.09 16.16
N TRP A 78 0.92 2.21 15.85
CA TRP A 78 1.48 1.79 14.56
C TRP A 78 1.24 0.29 14.27
N PHE A 79 1.57 -0.59 15.23
CA PHE A 79 1.32 -2.02 15.11
C PHE A 79 -0.17 -2.36 15.05
N GLY A 80 -1.03 -1.56 15.70
CA GLY A 80 -2.49 -1.68 15.59
C GLY A 80 -2.98 -1.50 14.15
N PHE A 81 -2.55 -0.43 13.49
CA PHE A 81 -2.87 -0.19 12.08
C PHE A 81 -2.23 -1.22 11.14
N LEU A 82 -0.97 -1.61 11.36
CA LEU A 82 -0.33 -2.66 10.57
C LEU A 82 -1.10 -3.97 10.64
N ARG A 83 -1.49 -4.41 11.84
CA ARG A 83 -2.29 -5.64 12.03
C ARG A 83 -3.61 -5.57 11.27
N GLN A 84 -4.29 -4.42 11.32
CA GLN A 84 -5.52 -4.19 10.59
C GLN A 84 -5.31 -4.26 9.06
N GLY A 85 -4.20 -3.74 8.57
CA GLY A 85 -3.77 -3.81 7.17
C GLY A 85 -3.49 -5.23 6.70
N PHE A 86 -2.63 -5.95 7.41
CA PHE A 86 -2.24 -7.34 7.05
C PHE A 86 -3.42 -8.30 7.06
N SER A 87 -4.38 -8.12 7.98
CA SER A 87 -5.60 -8.95 8.04
C SER A 87 -6.42 -8.95 6.74
N ARG A 88 -6.20 -7.97 5.85
CA ARG A 88 -6.87 -7.87 4.54
C ARG A 88 -6.10 -8.49 3.38
N LEU A 89 -4.77 -8.60 3.51
CA LEU A 89 -3.92 -9.26 2.53
C LEU A 89 -3.81 -10.76 2.80
N ALA A 90 -3.94 -11.15 4.06
CA ALA A 90 -3.90 -12.54 4.46
C ALA A 90 -4.98 -13.34 3.68
N PRO A 91 -4.63 -14.49 3.09
CA PRO A 91 -5.64 -15.42 2.60
C PRO A 91 -6.57 -15.75 3.77
N ARG A 92 -7.87 -15.80 3.51
CA ARG A 92 -8.88 -16.13 4.51
C ARG A 92 -8.57 -17.55 5.01
N SER A 93 -7.83 -17.64 6.11
CA SER A 93 -7.42 -18.91 6.68
C SER A 93 -8.67 -19.72 6.99
N LYS A 94 -8.82 -20.89 6.33
CA LYS A 94 -9.71 -21.93 6.83
C LYS A 94 -9.08 -22.34 8.15
N ARG A 95 -9.78 -22.08 9.27
CA ARG A 95 -9.37 -22.55 10.60
C ARG A 95 -8.91 -24.01 10.44
N PRO A 96 -7.68 -24.38 10.86
CA PRO A 96 -7.33 -25.78 10.89
C PRO A 96 -8.35 -26.50 11.79
N PRO A 97 -8.77 -27.73 11.44
CA PRO A 97 -9.69 -28.49 12.27
C PRO A 97 -9.08 -28.59 13.66
N ARG A 98 -9.86 -28.20 14.69
CA ARG A 98 -9.49 -28.43 16.07
C ARG A 98 -9.33 -29.94 16.24
N ARG A 99 -8.11 -30.39 16.54
CA ARG A 99 -7.89 -31.70 17.14
C ARG A 99 -8.15 -31.59 18.64
#